data_AF-A0A813IK20-F1
#
_entry.id   AF-A0A813IK20-F1
#
_cell.length_a   1.000
_cell.length_b   1.000
_cell.length_c   1.000
_cell.angle_alpha   90.00
_cell.angle_beta   90.00
_cell.angle_gamma   90.00
#
_symmetry.space_group_name_H-M   'P 1'
#
loop_
_entity.id
_entity.type
_entity.pdbx_description
1 polymer ?
#
loop_
_entity_poly.entity_id
_entity_poly.type
_entity_poly.pdbx_seq_one_letter_code
_entity_poly.pdbx_strand_id
1 'polypeptide(L)'
;VTNGQVEDLEDMVSLVVFHPAFERWHALSPELVPGSHVRAYFEEADGQRSSGALPAVVQSLDPGVVGARRVGLKFLDDGAEQWVPQEWLSPPAVSQEPLPDNWMHRAPHPTVHLIRRRDLEAVRNAEGGYDAVAAVQAKNSRCLRHLSQDELHRLATQAE
;
A
#
# COMPACT_ATOMS: atom_id res chain seq x y z
N VAL A 1 7.26 -23.23 27.82
CA VAL A 1 7.37 -21.79 27.55
C VAL A 1 6.47 -21.10 28.56
N THR A 2 7.03 -20.25 29.42
CA THR A 2 6.23 -19.46 30.37
C THR A 2 5.63 -18.27 29.64
N ASN A 3 4.51 -17.70 30.10
CA ASN A 3 3.88 -16.54 29.43
C ASN A 3 4.87 -15.38 29.20
N GLY A 4 5.78 -15.11 30.14
CA GLY A 4 6.78 -14.05 29.98
C GLY A 4 7.79 -14.28 28.85
N GLN A 5 8.06 -15.53 28.46
CA GLN A 5 8.97 -15.82 27.33
C GLN A 5 8.31 -15.61 25.96
N VAL A 6 6.97 -15.60 25.90
CA VAL A 6 6.22 -15.33 24.66
C VAL A 6 6.13 -13.82 24.43
N GLU A 7 5.93 -13.03 25.49
CA GLU A 7 5.92 -11.56 25.44
C GLU A 7 7.28 -11.03 24.93
N ASP A 8 8.39 -11.56 25.44
CA ASP A 8 9.74 -11.21 24.95
C ASP A 8 9.93 -11.54 23.45
N LEU A 9 9.31 -12.61 22.96
CA LEU A 9 9.38 -13.01 21.55
C LEU A 9 8.55 -12.09 20.65
N GLU A 10 7.35 -11.70 21.08
CA GLU A 10 6.50 -10.75 20.36
C GLU A 10 7.21 -9.42 20.16
N ASP A 11 8.03 -9.00 21.13
CA ASP A 11 8.83 -7.79 21.02
C ASP A 11 10.05 -7.90 20.10
N MET A 12 10.49 -9.13 19.79
CA MET A 12 11.66 -9.38 18.96
C MET A 12 11.34 -9.63 17.49
N VAL A 13 10.11 -10.00 17.15
CA VAL A 13 9.72 -10.38 15.79
C VAL A 13 8.56 -9.56 15.22
N SER A 14 8.57 -9.45 13.90
CA SER A 14 7.46 -8.96 13.08
C SER A 14 6.91 -10.13 12.28
N LEU A 15 5.58 -10.22 12.23
CA LEU A 15 4.84 -11.21 11.46
C LEU A 15 4.44 -10.61 10.12
N VAL A 16 4.76 -11.29 9.02
CA VAL A 16 4.28 -10.94 7.69
C VAL A 16 3.54 -12.13 7.10
N VAL A 17 2.26 -11.93 6.78
CA VAL A 17 1.36 -12.98 6.32
C VAL A 17 1.11 -12.84 4.82
N PHE A 18 1.18 -13.96 4.11
CA PHE A 18 0.87 -14.10 2.68
C PHE A 18 -0.24 -15.13 2.52
N HIS A 19 -1.18 -14.87 1.62
CA HIS A 19 -2.32 -15.76 1.37
C HIS A 19 -2.56 -15.93 -0.12
N PRO A 20 -2.92 -17.14 -0.62
CA PRO A 20 -3.16 -17.37 -2.04
C PRO A 20 -4.23 -16.44 -2.62
N ALA A 21 -5.27 -16.16 -1.83
CA ALA A 21 -6.36 -15.26 -2.18
C ALA A 21 -6.15 -13.81 -1.70
N PHE A 22 -4.92 -13.35 -1.47
CA PHE A 22 -4.67 -11.96 -1.08
C PHE A 22 -5.08 -11.02 -2.23
N GLU A 23 -6.05 -10.15 -1.97
CA GLU A 23 -6.59 -9.21 -2.94
C GLU A 23 -7.07 -7.95 -2.23
N ARG A 24 -6.10 -7.09 -1.87
CA ARG A 24 -6.38 -5.86 -1.12
C ARG A 24 -6.44 -4.65 -2.05
N TRP A 25 -5.48 -4.55 -2.96
CA TRP A 25 -5.31 -3.33 -3.75
C TRP A 25 -5.99 -3.43 -5.10
N HIS A 26 -6.77 -2.42 -5.42
CA HIS A 26 -7.52 -2.34 -6.67
C HIS A 26 -7.12 -1.08 -7.42
N ALA A 27 -7.20 -1.09 -8.74
CA ALA A 27 -6.94 0.10 -9.53
C ALA A 27 -7.98 1.17 -9.19
N LEU A 28 -7.59 2.44 -9.28
CA LEU A 28 -8.55 3.55 -9.15
C LEU A 28 -9.61 3.48 -10.26
N SER A 29 -10.82 3.95 -9.96
CA SER A 29 -11.85 4.10 -10.99
C SER A 29 -11.34 4.97 -12.13
N PRO A 30 -11.55 4.60 -13.40
CA PRO A 30 -11.14 5.42 -14.55
C PRO A 30 -11.88 6.76 -14.63
N GLU A 31 -12.99 6.91 -13.88
CA GLU A 31 -13.74 8.16 -13.74
C GLU A 31 -13.05 9.16 -12.80
N LEU A 32 -12.10 8.68 -11.98
CA LEU A 32 -11.30 9.52 -11.11
C LEU A 32 -10.16 10.14 -11.94
N VAL A 33 -10.21 11.45 -12.15
CA VAL A 33 -9.21 12.22 -12.91
C VAL A 33 -8.85 13.49 -12.14
N PRO A 34 -7.72 14.16 -12.43
CA PRO A 34 -7.46 15.50 -11.91
C PRO A 34 -8.63 16.46 -12.19
N GLY A 35 -9.08 17.17 -11.17
CA GLY A 35 -10.27 18.02 -11.17
C GLY A 35 -11.56 17.34 -10.65
N SER A 36 -11.58 16.00 -10.51
CA SER A 36 -12.72 15.30 -9.93
C SER A 36 -12.94 15.72 -8.48
N HIS A 37 -14.21 15.90 -8.10
CA HIS A 37 -14.61 16.19 -6.72
C HIS A 37 -14.86 14.87 -5.99
N VAL A 38 -14.27 14.73 -4.81
CA VAL A 38 -14.38 13.55 -3.97
C VAL A 38 -14.60 13.95 -2.52
N ARG A 39 -14.88 12.98 -1.65
CA ARG A 39 -14.62 13.13 -0.22
C ARG A 39 -13.46 12.22 0.16
N ALA A 40 -12.63 12.67 1.09
CA ALA A 40 -11.50 11.89 1.56
C ALA A 40 -11.25 12.11 3.04
N TYR A 41 -10.78 11.07 3.73
CA TYR A 41 -10.11 11.24 5.00
C TYR A 41 -8.75 11.90 4.78
N PHE A 42 -8.26 12.62 5.77
CA PHE A 42 -6.99 13.35 5.74
C PHE A 42 -6.06 12.85 6.85
N GLU A 43 -4.79 13.18 6.75
CA GLU A 43 -3.78 12.90 7.76
C GLU A 43 -3.85 14.00 8.82
N GLU A 44 -4.10 13.61 10.06
CA GLU A 44 -4.07 14.48 11.23
C GLU A 44 -2.61 14.76 11.65
N ALA A 45 -2.41 15.71 12.57
CA ALA A 45 -1.07 16.12 13.00
C ALA A 45 -0.24 15.00 13.65
N ASP A 46 -0.89 13.94 14.12
CA ASP A 46 -0.28 12.74 14.69
C ASP A 46 0.03 11.66 13.63
N GLY A 47 -0.22 11.93 12.35
CA GLY A 47 -0.05 11.00 11.24
C GLY A 47 -1.20 9.99 11.10
N GLN A 48 -2.25 10.08 11.92
CA GLN A 48 -3.38 9.18 11.84
C GLN A 48 -4.40 9.64 10.80
N ARG A 49 -5.19 8.67 10.34
CA ARG A 49 -6.35 8.96 9.48
C ARG A 49 -7.41 9.69 10.30
N SER A 50 -7.94 10.77 9.74
CA SER A 50 -9.07 11.49 10.33
C SER A 50 -10.30 10.60 10.56
N SER A 51 -11.12 10.99 11.53
CA SER A 51 -12.39 10.30 11.83
C SER A 51 -13.50 10.58 10.81
N GLY A 52 -13.40 11.67 10.06
CA GLY A 52 -14.39 12.11 9.08
C GLY A 52 -13.78 12.49 7.74
N ALA A 53 -14.51 12.20 6.67
CA ALA A 53 -14.11 12.56 5.31
C ALA A 53 -14.59 13.96 4.93
N LEU A 54 -13.70 14.77 4.36
CA LEU A 54 -13.96 16.13 3.92
C LEU A 54 -14.02 16.22 2.39
N PRO A 55 -14.77 17.19 1.82
CA PRO A 55 -14.76 17.45 0.39
C PRO A 55 -13.37 17.87 -0.10
N ALA A 56 -12.93 17.31 -1.22
CA ALA A 56 -11.64 17.58 -1.83
C ALA A 56 -11.71 17.52 -3.36
N VAL A 57 -10.70 18.07 -4.02
CA VAL A 57 -10.49 17.99 -5.47
C VAL A 57 -9.21 17.23 -5.75
N VAL A 58 -9.28 16.26 -6.66
CA VAL A 58 -8.11 15.51 -7.12
C VAL A 58 -7.15 16.44 -7.86
N GLN A 59 -5.91 16.53 -7.40
CA GLN A 59 -4.85 17.30 -8.04
C GLN A 59 -3.98 16.43 -8.95
N SER A 60 -3.61 15.23 -8.48
CA SER A 60 -2.74 14.33 -9.24
C SER A 60 -3.01 12.87 -8.89
N LEU A 61 -2.90 12.02 -9.92
CA LEU A 61 -2.92 10.56 -9.83
C LEU A 61 -1.58 9.95 -10.31
N ASP A 62 -0.59 10.79 -10.63
CA ASP A 62 0.69 10.32 -11.12
C ASP A 62 1.50 9.68 -9.98
N PRO A 63 1.76 8.36 -10.01
CA PRO A 63 2.50 7.69 -8.95
C PRO A 63 3.96 8.18 -8.82
N GLY A 64 4.51 8.84 -9.84
CA GLY A 64 5.82 9.50 -9.76
C GLY A 64 5.81 10.79 -8.94
N VAL A 65 4.63 11.40 -8.75
CA VAL A 65 4.44 12.63 -7.98
C VAL A 65 3.91 12.32 -6.58
N VAL A 66 2.83 11.56 -6.49
CA VAL A 66 2.12 11.33 -5.21
C VAL A 66 2.53 10.04 -4.50
N GLY A 67 3.31 9.19 -5.18
CA GLY A 67 3.68 7.86 -4.70
C GLY A 67 2.67 6.76 -5.12
N ALA A 68 3.11 5.51 -5.03
CA ALA A 68 2.27 4.37 -5.38
C ALA A 68 1.08 4.23 -4.43
N ARG A 69 -0.12 3.97 -4.98
CA ARG A 69 -1.38 3.78 -4.23
C ARG A 69 -1.83 5.01 -3.43
N ARG A 70 -1.36 6.20 -3.80
CA ARG A 70 -1.78 7.47 -3.20
C ARG A 70 -2.48 8.34 -4.24
N VAL A 71 -3.26 9.28 -3.73
CA VAL A 71 -3.99 10.27 -4.51
C VAL A 71 -3.62 11.64 -3.95
N GLY A 72 -3.21 12.55 -4.84
CA GLY A 72 -2.97 13.94 -4.46
C GLY A 72 -4.27 14.70 -4.45
N LEU A 73 -4.61 15.29 -3.31
CA LEU A 73 -5.87 15.98 -3.07
C LEU A 73 -5.63 17.39 -2.57
N LYS A 74 -6.58 18.28 -2.88
CA LYS A 74 -6.72 19.59 -2.24
C LYS A 74 -8.06 19.66 -1.52
N PHE A 75 -8.04 19.82 -0.21
CA PHE A 75 -9.24 19.92 0.60
C PHE A 75 -9.93 21.26 0.38
N LEU A 76 -11.26 21.25 0.28
CA LEU A 76 -12.05 22.44 -0.04
C LEU A 76 -12.32 23.34 1.18
N ASP A 77 -12.10 22.84 2.40
CA ASP A 77 -12.35 23.60 3.62
C ASP A 77 -11.22 24.62 3.88
N ASP A 78 -9.98 24.14 3.87
CA ASP A 78 -8.80 24.92 4.26
C ASP A 78 -7.84 25.17 3.08
N GLY A 79 -8.07 24.51 1.94
CA GLY A 79 -7.19 24.56 0.79
C GLY A 79 -5.92 23.72 0.94
N ALA A 80 -5.79 22.91 1.99
CA ALA A 80 -4.60 22.11 2.24
C ALA A 80 -4.44 21.00 1.18
N GLU A 81 -3.20 20.79 0.76
CA GLU A 81 -2.85 19.71 -0.17
C GLU A 81 -2.25 18.54 0.60
N GLN A 82 -2.75 17.33 0.36
CA GLN A 82 -2.23 16.10 0.95
C GLN A 82 -2.19 14.95 -0.05
N TRP A 83 -1.28 14.01 0.17
CA TRP A 83 -1.18 12.77 -0.60
C TRP A 83 -1.64 11.62 0.28
N VAL A 84 -2.89 11.21 0.11
CA VAL A 84 -3.51 10.20 0.99
C VAL A 84 -3.55 8.84 0.29
N PRO A 85 -3.54 7.73 1.03
CA PRO A 85 -3.83 6.41 0.47
C PRO A 85 -5.16 6.42 -0.29
N GLN A 86 -5.24 5.74 -1.43
CA GLN A 86 -6.46 5.70 -2.24
C GLN A 86 -7.67 5.08 -1.48
N GLU A 87 -7.43 4.23 -0.49
CA GLU A 87 -8.46 3.67 0.38
C GLU A 87 -9.07 4.70 1.34
N TRP A 88 -8.52 5.92 1.43
CA TRP A 88 -9.07 7.01 2.23
C TRP A 88 -10.12 7.83 1.46
N LEU A 89 -10.42 7.48 0.20
CA LEU A 89 -11.53 8.08 -0.54
C LEU A 89 -12.89 7.55 -0.07
N SER A 90 -13.90 8.41 -0.05
CA SER A 90 -15.28 8.10 0.37
C SER A 90 -16.32 8.68 -0.61
N PRO A 91 -17.16 7.83 -1.24
CA PRO A 91 -17.08 6.37 -1.26
C PRO A 91 -15.75 5.90 -1.88
N PRO A 92 -15.35 4.64 -1.66
CA PRO A 92 -14.13 4.10 -2.28
C PRO A 92 -14.18 4.26 -3.80
N ALA A 93 -13.25 5.03 -4.37
CA ALA A 93 -13.16 5.28 -5.81
C ALA A 93 -12.25 4.22 -6.48
N VAL A 94 -12.51 2.95 -6.17
CA VAL A 94 -11.77 1.80 -6.70
C VAL A 94 -12.58 1.10 -7.79
N SER A 95 -11.88 0.61 -8.80
CA SER A 95 -12.41 -0.35 -9.77
C SER A 95 -12.45 -1.75 -9.18
N GLN A 96 -13.07 -2.69 -9.89
CA GLN A 96 -13.02 -4.13 -9.57
C GLN A 96 -11.71 -4.79 -10.05
N GLU A 97 -10.84 -4.05 -10.73
CA GLU A 97 -9.59 -4.58 -11.27
C GLU A 97 -8.51 -4.63 -10.18
N PRO A 98 -8.02 -5.82 -9.80
CA PRO A 98 -6.96 -5.93 -8.81
C PRO A 98 -5.63 -5.41 -9.37
N LEU A 99 -4.85 -4.71 -8.55
CA LEU A 99 -3.52 -4.29 -8.96
C LEU A 99 -2.55 -5.48 -9.02
N PRO A 100 -1.61 -5.49 -9.99
CA PRO A 100 -0.54 -6.49 -10.06
C PRO A 100 0.25 -6.62 -8.75
N ASP A 101 0.32 -5.56 -7.95
CA ASP A 101 0.97 -5.52 -6.65
C ASP A 101 0.44 -6.57 -5.66
N ASN A 102 -0.82 -7.02 -5.80
CA ASN A 102 -1.35 -8.10 -4.96
C ASN A 102 -0.53 -9.39 -5.11
N TRP A 103 0.06 -9.65 -6.28
CA TRP A 103 0.83 -10.87 -6.54
C TRP A 103 2.08 -10.97 -5.67
N MET A 104 2.72 -9.84 -5.32
CA MET A 104 3.85 -9.83 -4.38
C MET A 104 3.46 -10.28 -2.97
N HIS A 105 2.16 -10.27 -2.65
CA HIS A 105 1.61 -10.64 -1.36
C HIS A 105 0.82 -11.95 -1.39
N ARG A 106 0.82 -12.65 -2.53
CA ARG A 106 0.29 -14.00 -2.68
C ARG A 106 1.42 -15.01 -2.49
N ALA A 107 1.05 -16.17 -1.95
CA ALA A 107 1.90 -17.35 -1.85
C ALA A 107 1.07 -18.58 -2.24
N PRO A 108 1.67 -19.68 -2.72
CA PRO A 108 0.93 -20.90 -3.10
C PRO A 108 0.08 -21.47 -1.96
N HIS A 109 0.54 -21.28 -0.72
CA HIS A 109 -0.15 -21.66 0.51
C HIS A 109 -0.13 -20.50 1.53
N PRO A 110 -1.07 -20.47 2.49
CA PRO A 110 -0.99 -19.52 3.60
C PRO A 110 0.37 -19.61 4.29
N THR A 111 1.13 -18.52 4.24
CA THR A 111 2.52 -18.49 4.66
C THR A 111 2.73 -17.34 5.63
N VAL A 112 3.41 -17.61 6.75
CA VAL A 112 3.78 -16.59 7.74
C VAL A 112 5.30 -16.52 7.82
N HIS A 113 5.85 -15.36 7.49
CA HIS A 113 7.27 -15.06 7.67
C HIS A 113 7.48 -14.42 9.04
N LEU A 114 8.45 -14.95 9.78
CA LEU A 114 8.95 -14.37 11.02
C LEU A 114 10.21 -13.57 10.71
N ILE A 115 10.16 -12.25 10.92
CA ILE A 115 11.29 -11.36 10.66
C ILE A 115 11.74 -10.77 11.99
N ARG A 116 13.03 -10.87 12.32
CA ARG A 116 13.55 -10.23 13.55
C ARG A 116 13.54 -8.72 13.38
N ARG A 117 13.01 -7.98 14.36
CA ARG A 117 12.90 -6.51 14.28
C ARG A 117 14.25 -5.82 14.09
N ARG A 118 15.31 -6.34 14.73
CA ARG A 118 16.68 -5.84 14.55
C ARG A 118 17.16 -5.90 13.10
N ASP A 119 16.71 -6.90 12.33
CA ASP A 119 17.10 -7.05 10.92
C ASP A 119 16.36 -6.01 10.08
N LEU A 120 15.08 -5.72 10.39
CA LEU A 120 14.32 -4.64 9.76
C LEU A 120 14.92 -3.26 10.04
N GLU A 121 15.37 -3.01 11.27
CA GLU A 121 16.04 -1.78 11.64
C GLU A 121 17.37 -1.60 10.89
N ALA A 122 18.16 -2.67 10.77
CA ALA A 122 19.40 -2.64 10.01
C ALA A 122 19.15 -2.28 8.54
N VAL A 123 18.14 -2.89 7.90
CA VAL A 123 17.75 -2.57 6.52
C VAL A 123 17.27 -1.13 6.40
N ARG A 124 16.36 -0.68 7.27
CA ARG A 124 15.84 0.70 7.27
C ARG A 124 16.96 1.74 7.36
N ASN A 125 17.93 1.49 8.22
CA ASN A 125 19.07 2.38 8.43
C ASN A 125 20.07 2.34 7.27
N ALA A 126 20.22 1.19 6.60
CA ALA A 126 21.13 1.02 5.47
C ALA A 126 20.59 1.58 4.15
N GLU A 127 19.27 1.50 3.93
CA GLU A 127 18.67 1.85 2.64
C GLU A 127 18.19 3.30 2.52
N GLY A 128 18.30 4.14 3.56
CA GLY A 128 17.96 5.57 3.46
C GLY A 128 16.51 5.91 3.80
N GLY A 129 15.84 5.06 4.60
CA GLY A 129 14.53 5.37 5.16
C GLY A 129 13.35 5.20 4.20
N TYR A 130 12.33 6.05 4.34
CA TYR A 130 11.05 5.91 3.64
C TYR A 130 11.16 6.08 2.13
N ASP A 131 12.01 7.00 1.66
CA ASP A 131 12.16 7.31 0.24
C ASP A 131 12.68 6.12 -0.57
N ALA A 132 13.56 5.31 0.01
CA ALA A 132 14.06 4.10 -0.64
C ALA A 132 12.99 3.01 -0.72
N VAL A 133 12.19 2.83 0.34
CA VAL A 133 11.05 1.92 0.32
C VAL A 133 10.05 2.36 -0.75
N ALA A 134 9.74 3.65 -0.84
CA ALA A 134 8.86 4.20 -1.86
C ALA A 134 9.41 3.97 -3.28
N ALA A 135 10.72 4.16 -3.48
CA ALA A 135 11.38 3.92 -4.76
C ALA A 135 11.34 2.43 -5.16
N VAL A 136 11.55 1.51 -4.22
CA VAL A 136 11.42 0.05 -4.46
C VAL A 136 9.98 -0.31 -4.80
N GLN A 137 8.99 0.21 -4.08
CA GLN A 137 7.58 -0.02 -4.39
C GLN A 137 7.24 0.49 -5.80
N ALA A 138 7.61 1.72 -6.14
CA ALA A 138 7.38 2.28 -7.47
C ALA A 138 8.07 1.46 -8.58
N LYS A 139 9.30 0.97 -8.33
CA LYS A 139 10.01 0.07 -9.25
C LYS A 139 9.26 -1.25 -9.42
N ASN A 140 8.83 -1.88 -8.34
CA ASN A 140 8.11 -3.15 -8.39
C ASN A 140 6.77 -3.01 -9.12
N SER A 141 5.99 -1.96 -8.81
CA SER A 141 4.74 -1.70 -9.52
C SER A 141 4.98 -1.49 -11.02
N ARG A 142 6.06 -0.81 -11.43
CA ARG A 142 6.43 -0.69 -12.85
C ARG A 142 6.79 -2.02 -13.50
N CYS A 143 7.62 -2.83 -12.83
CA CYS A 143 8.01 -4.14 -13.35
C CYS A 143 6.80 -5.06 -13.53
N LEU A 144 5.86 -5.04 -12.58
CA LEU A 144 4.67 -5.89 -12.61
C LEU A 144 3.65 -5.48 -13.68
N ARG A 145 3.59 -4.19 -14.07
CA ARG A 145 2.71 -3.73 -15.16
C ARG A 145 3.03 -4.37 -16.52
N HIS A 146 4.26 -4.85 -16.71
CA HIS A 146 4.68 -5.48 -17.95
C HIS A 146 4.42 -6.98 -17.98
N LEU A 147 3.98 -7.57 -16.86
CA LEU A 147 3.63 -8.97 -16.79
C LEU A 147 2.11 -9.08 -16.98
N SER A 148 1.68 -9.80 -17.99
CA SER A 148 0.28 -10.17 -18.16
C SER A 148 -0.19 -11.04 -16.98
N GLN A 149 -1.49 -11.05 -16.69
CA GLN A 149 -2.05 -11.96 -15.66
C GLN A 149 -1.69 -13.43 -15.96
N ASP A 150 -1.67 -13.81 -17.25
CA ASP A 150 -1.30 -15.17 -17.67
C ASP A 150 0.17 -15.48 -17.37
N GLU A 151 1.08 -14.51 -17.56
CA GLU A 151 2.49 -14.66 -17.20
C GLU A 151 2.70 -14.73 -15.69
N LEU A 152 1.98 -13.89 -14.92
CA LEU A 152 2.01 -13.93 -13.46
C LEU A 152 1.50 -15.27 -12.93
N HIS A 153 0.41 -15.79 -13.51
CA HIS A 153 -0.15 -17.08 -13.14
C HIS A 153 0.78 -18.24 -13.52
N ARG A 154 1.41 -18.20 -14.70
CA ARG A 154 2.42 -19.18 -15.12
C ARG A 154 3.63 -19.19 -14.18
N LEU A 155 4.15 -18.02 -13.79
CA LEU A 155 5.28 -17.94 -12.87
C LEU A 155 4.94 -18.49 -11.49
N ALA A 156 3.72 -18.24 -11.01
CA ALA A 156 3.27 -18.76 -9.72
C ALA A 156 3.13 -20.30 -9.71
N THR A 157 2.67 -20.89 -10.82
CA THR A 157 2.45 -22.33 -10.95
C THR A 157 3.72 -23.12 -11.30
N GLN A 158 4.75 -22.48 -11.88
CA GLN A 158 6.05 -23.11 -12.13
C GLN A 158 6.95 -23.22 -10.90
N ALA A 159 6.59 -22.57 -9.79
CA ALA A 159 7.32 -22.61 -8.53
C ALA A 159 6.88 -23.76 -7.59
N GLU A 160 5.89 -24.56 -8.00
CA GLU A 160 5.44 -25.80 -7.35
C GLU A 160 6.21 -27.03 -7.86
#